data_AF-M0DL68-F1
#
_entry.id   AF-M0DL68-F1
#
_cell.length_a   1.000
_cell.length_b   1.000
_cell.length_c   1.000
_cell.angle_alpha   90.00
_cell.angle_beta   90.00
_cell.angle_gamma   90.00
#
_symmetry.space_group_name_H-M   'P 1'
#
loop_
_entity.id
_entity.type
_entity.pdbx_description
1 polymer ?
#
loop_
_entity_poly.entity_id
_entity_poly.type
_entity_poly.pdbx_seq_one_letter_code
_entity_poly.pdbx_strand_id
1 'polypeptide(L)'
;MPHLVTAPAPGRELLGVWEEAGEAKEAKEAKEAKEAEEEGEKRREALLRRVGATLATVHAERFEAHGEVVGGDARGGLDLNRAPWPDVLRATVERTREIGTSERLADHYDAVFDCVEANRDRLSGAPAALLHGDVARPNLFVVDGEPAVGTAPAGIVPIDWELAHVGDPARDLVRAEDQLLNGFDSRGPERYAEALYDGYRDRAGGLPPGFAERRPVYEVVRMLGRSGFIDQWVTHLEEPLESLVERADAELRARLDAA
;
A
#
# COMPACT_ATOMS: atom_id res chain seq x y z
N MET A 1 -15.23 -26.24 -2.05
CA MET A 1 -14.55 -24.94 -2.16
C MET A 1 -14.93 -24.33 -3.50
N PRO A 2 -15.69 -23.22 -3.54
CA PRO A 2 -15.82 -22.46 -4.78
C PRO A 2 -14.42 -21.96 -5.21
N HIS A 3 -14.20 -21.83 -6.50
CA HIS A 3 -12.96 -21.29 -7.07
C HIS A 3 -13.30 -20.27 -8.16
N LEU A 4 -12.47 -19.25 -8.28
CA LEU A 4 -12.54 -18.27 -9.37
C LEU A 4 -11.44 -18.57 -10.37
N VAL A 5 -11.77 -18.45 -11.66
CA VAL A 5 -10.80 -18.57 -12.76
C VAL A 5 -10.77 -17.24 -13.48
N THR A 6 -9.62 -16.57 -13.42
CA THR A 6 -9.37 -15.32 -14.14
C THR A 6 -8.36 -15.56 -15.26
N ALA A 7 -8.31 -14.64 -16.23
CA ALA A 7 -7.23 -14.64 -17.20
C ALA A 7 -5.89 -14.32 -16.49
N PRO A 8 -4.76 -14.87 -16.94
CA PRO A 8 -3.45 -14.50 -16.40
C PRO A 8 -3.21 -12.99 -16.54
N ALA A 9 -2.61 -12.36 -15.52
CA ALA A 9 -2.15 -10.99 -15.62
C ALA A 9 -1.09 -10.88 -16.74
N PRO A 10 -1.20 -9.90 -17.65
CA PRO A 10 -0.18 -9.67 -18.65
C PRO A 10 1.06 -9.04 -18.02
N GLY A 11 2.22 -9.24 -18.67
CA GLY A 11 3.47 -8.62 -18.27
C GLY A 11 4.29 -9.44 -17.28
N ARG A 12 5.17 -8.77 -16.54
CA ARG A 12 6.14 -9.36 -15.60
C ARG A 12 5.83 -8.88 -14.18
N GLU A 13 6.05 -9.72 -13.18
CA GLU A 13 5.88 -9.32 -11.78
C GLU A 13 6.76 -8.11 -11.43
N LEU A 14 6.19 -7.11 -10.75
CA LEU A 14 6.90 -5.89 -10.37
C LEU A 14 8.11 -6.20 -9.48
N LEU A 15 8.03 -7.20 -8.62
CA LEU A 15 9.15 -7.63 -7.77
C LEU A 15 10.39 -7.96 -8.62
N GLY A 16 10.25 -8.84 -9.61
CA GLY A 16 11.37 -9.22 -10.48
C GLY A 16 11.92 -8.03 -11.29
N VAL A 17 11.04 -7.16 -11.81
CA VAL A 17 11.47 -5.96 -12.56
C VAL A 17 12.17 -4.95 -11.63
N TRP A 18 11.74 -4.86 -10.37
CA TRP A 18 12.33 -3.98 -9.35
C TRP A 18 13.73 -4.44 -8.92
N GLU A 19 13.93 -5.74 -8.79
CA GLU A 19 15.22 -6.36 -8.46
C GLU A 19 16.21 -6.15 -9.62
N GLU A 20 15.82 -6.47 -10.85
CA GLU A 20 16.62 -6.24 -12.06
C GLU A 20 17.01 -4.76 -12.25
N ALA A 21 16.14 -3.83 -11.84
CA ALA A 21 16.47 -2.42 -11.88
C ALA A 21 17.57 -2.04 -10.90
N GLY A 22 17.72 -2.73 -9.77
CA GLY A 22 18.78 -2.47 -8.79
C GLY A 22 20.08 -3.22 -9.03
N GLU A 23 20.08 -4.21 -9.91
CA GLU A 23 21.29 -4.95 -10.25
C GLU A 23 22.25 -4.08 -11.07
N ALA A 24 23.35 -3.66 -10.44
CA ALA A 24 24.46 -3.07 -11.17
C ALA A 24 25.06 -4.14 -12.10
N LYS A 25 24.96 -3.92 -13.42
CA LYS A 25 25.72 -4.74 -14.38
C LYS A 25 27.20 -4.63 -14.04
N GLU A 26 27.95 -5.74 -14.10
CA GLU A 26 29.38 -5.78 -13.81
C GLU A 26 30.13 -4.65 -14.54
N ALA A 27 30.44 -3.59 -13.80
CA ALA A 27 31.12 -2.42 -14.34
C ALA A 27 32.63 -2.57 -14.07
N LYS A 28 33.46 -2.28 -15.08
CA LYS A 28 34.91 -2.47 -14.96
C LYS A 28 35.57 -1.31 -14.22
N GLU A 29 34.90 -0.15 -14.17
CA GLU A 29 35.39 1.07 -13.53
C GLU A 29 34.41 1.61 -12.49
N ALA A 30 34.92 2.22 -11.42
CA ALA A 30 34.09 2.76 -10.33
C ALA A 30 33.11 3.86 -10.79
N LYS A 31 33.47 4.62 -11.83
CA LYS A 31 32.59 5.63 -12.43
C LYS A 31 31.40 4.98 -13.15
N GLU A 32 31.66 3.95 -13.95
CA GLU A 32 30.63 3.19 -14.65
C GLU A 32 29.67 2.50 -13.67
N ALA A 33 30.19 1.99 -12.55
CA ALA A 33 29.38 1.39 -11.49
C ALA A 33 28.38 2.39 -10.89
N LYS A 34 28.85 3.61 -10.58
CA LYS A 34 28.01 4.67 -10.01
C LYS A 34 26.96 5.18 -11.01
N GLU A 35 27.31 5.27 -12.28
CA GLU A 35 26.36 5.65 -13.35
C GLU A 35 25.29 4.57 -13.54
N ALA A 36 25.67 3.29 -13.51
CA ALA A 36 24.74 2.16 -13.60
C ALA A 36 23.79 2.08 -12.39
N GLU A 37 24.30 2.30 -11.17
CA GLU A 37 23.48 2.39 -9.95
C GLU A 37 22.43 3.49 -10.08
N GLU A 38 22.85 4.71 -10.45
CA GLU A 38 21.94 5.84 -10.62
C GLU A 38 20.91 5.62 -11.75
N GLU A 39 21.27 4.92 -12.82
CA GLU A 39 20.32 4.52 -13.86
C GLU A 39 19.28 3.53 -13.31
N GLY A 40 19.71 2.56 -12.52
CA GLY A 40 18.84 1.59 -11.88
C GLY A 40 17.82 2.23 -10.95
N GLU A 41 18.27 3.21 -10.18
CA GLU A 41 17.44 3.99 -9.28
C GLU A 41 16.39 4.84 -10.03
N LYS A 42 16.77 5.46 -11.16
CA LYS A 42 15.82 6.14 -12.04
C LYS A 42 14.78 5.20 -12.63
N ARG A 43 15.14 3.96 -12.94
CA ARG A 43 14.18 2.94 -13.40
C ARG A 43 13.19 2.59 -12.30
N ARG A 44 13.64 2.46 -11.04
CA ARG A 44 12.77 2.25 -9.87
C ARG A 44 11.81 3.42 -9.64
N GLU A 45 12.29 4.66 -9.75
CA GLU A 45 11.44 5.86 -9.70
C GLU A 45 10.38 5.84 -10.82
N ALA A 46 10.75 5.47 -12.04
CA ALA A 46 9.80 5.36 -13.15
C ALA A 46 8.73 4.29 -12.91
N LEU A 47 9.08 3.15 -12.31
CA LEU A 47 8.12 2.13 -11.90
C LEU A 47 7.14 2.66 -10.85
N LEU A 48 7.63 3.37 -9.83
CA LEU A 48 6.80 3.94 -8.77
C LEU A 48 5.85 5.03 -9.29
N ARG A 49 6.31 5.88 -10.22
CA ARG A 49 5.43 6.83 -10.93
C ARG A 49 4.27 6.09 -11.61
N ARG A 50 4.53 4.96 -12.28
CA ARG A 50 3.49 4.15 -12.93
C ARG A 50 2.53 3.52 -11.92
N VAL A 51 3.04 3.05 -10.77
CA VAL A 51 2.19 2.53 -9.67
C VAL A 51 1.27 3.64 -9.14
N GLY A 52 1.83 4.83 -8.85
CA GLY A 52 1.06 5.99 -8.39
C GLY A 52 -0.04 6.41 -9.36
N ALA A 53 0.27 6.48 -10.66
CA ALA A 53 -0.70 6.78 -11.71
C ALA A 53 -1.79 5.70 -11.84
N THR A 54 -1.45 4.45 -11.58
CA THR A 54 -2.41 3.34 -11.59
C THR A 54 -3.36 3.42 -10.39
N LEU A 55 -2.84 3.68 -9.19
CA LEU A 55 -3.68 3.95 -8.02
C LEU A 55 -4.59 5.16 -8.22
N ALA A 56 -4.09 6.25 -8.80
CA ALA A 56 -4.91 7.40 -9.14
C ALA A 56 -6.06 7.05 -10.10
N THR A 57 -5.82 6.13 -11.03
CA THR A 57 -6.86 5.64 -11.94
C THR A 57 -7.89 4.78 -11.23
N VAL A 58 -7.47 3.82 -10.40
CA VAL A 58 -8.39 2.99 -9.59
C VAL A 58 -9.22 3.89 -8.67
N HIS A 59 -8.55 4.81 -7.99
CA HIS A 59 -9.19 5.76 -7.08
C HIS A 59 -10.08 6.76 -7.83
N ALA A 60 -10.04 6.87 -9.16
CA ALA A 60 -10.97 7.75 -9.88
C ALA A 60 -12.41 7.20 -9.90
N GLU A 61 -12.60 5.91 -9.63
CA GLU A 61 -13.91 5.32 -9.41
C GLU A 61 -14.47 5.78 -8.05
N ARG A 62 -15.57 6.55 -8.09
CA ARG A 62 -16.15 7.22 -6.92
C ARG A 62 -17.49 6.61 -6.53
N PHE A 63 -17.75 6.60 -5.23
CA PHE A 63 -18.98 6.08 -4.65
C PHE A 63 -19.64 7.14 -3.77
N GLU A 64 -20.94 6.98 -3.54
CA GLU A 64 -21.69 7.85 -2.62
C GLU A 64 -21.39 7.56 -1.15
N ALA A 65 -20.95 6.34 -0.83
CA ALA A 65 -20.68 5.89 0.53
C ALA A 65 -19.51 4.91 0.55
N HIS A 66 -18.81 4.85 1.68
CA HIS A 66 -17.84 3.81 1.98
C HIS A 66 -18.53 2.47 2.25
N GLY A 67 -17.77 1.39 2.19
CA GLY A 67 -18.28 0.07 2.51
C GLY A 67 -17.37 -1.07 2.09
N GLU A 68 -17.67 -2.25 2.63
CA GLU A 68 -17.06 -3.50 2.18
C GLU A 68 -17.74 -3.97 0.89
N VAL A 69 -16.96 -4.50 -0.05
CA VAL A 69 -17.49 -5.12 -1.26
C VAL A 69 -17.96 -6.52 -0.91
N VAL A 70 -19.26 -6.79 -1.09
CA VAL A 70 -19.88 -8.09 -0.77
C VAL A 70 -20.37 -8.84 -2.01
N GLY A 71 -20.27 -8.21 -3.18
CA GLY A 71 -20.71 -8.78 -4.44
C GLY A 71 -20.65 -7.75 -5.57
N GLY A 72 -21.26 -8.11 -6.68
CA GLY A 72 -21.41 -7.20 -7.81
C GLY A 72 -22.40 -7.73 -8.83
N ASP A 73 -22.85 -6.84 -9.71
CA ASP A 73 -23.79 -7.16 -10.79
C ASP A 73 -23.08 -7.46 -12.11
N ALA A 74 -23.82 -8.04 -13.06
CA ALA A 74 -23.30 -8.39 -14.38
C ALA A 74 -22.89 -7.19 -15.24
N ARG A 75 -23.17 -5.95 -14.80
CA ARG A 75 -22.83 -4.71 -15.50
C ARG A 75 -21.63 -4.01 -14.87
N GLY A 76 -21.01 -4.61 -13.85
CA GLY A 76 -19.82 -4.08 -13.18
C GLY A 76 -20.12 -3.16 -12.00
N GLY A 77 -21.37 -3.08 -11.54
CA GLY A 77 -21.69 -2.41 -10.28
C GLY A 77 -21.24 -3.27 -9.08
N LEU A 78 -20.71 -2.63 -8.04
CA LEU A 78 -20.33 -3.31 -6.79
C LEU A 78 -21.44 -3.19 -5.75
N ASP A 79 -21.78 -4.32 -5.12
CA ASP A 79 -22.67 -4.35 -3.96
C ASP A 79 -21.85 -4.05 -2.71
N LEU A 80 -22.27 -3.03 -1.96
CA LEU A 80 -21.56 -2.55 -0.78
C LEU A 80 -22.35 -2.84 0.49
N ASN A 81 -21.71 -3.46 1.47
CA ASN A 81 -22.12 -3.35 2.86
C ASN A 81 -21.66 -2.00 3.39
N ARG A 82 -22.54 -1.00 3.31
CA ARG A 82 -22.22 0.40 3.56
C ARG A 82 -22.04 0.67 5.06
N ALA A 83 -20.97 1.39 5.39
CA ALA A 83 -20.71 1.87 6.74
C ALA A 83 -19.89 3.17 6.66
N PRO A 84 -19.90 4.02 7.71
CA PRO A 84 -18.96 5.12 7.82
C PRO A 84 -17.50 4.65 7.65
N TRP A 85 -16.66 5.45 7.00
CA TRP A 85 -15.24 5.10 6.79
C TRP A 85 -14.50 4.62 8.06
N PRO A 86 -14.64 5.27 9.23
CA PRO A 86 -14.01 4.77 10.47
C PRO A 86 -14.38 3.32 10.78
N ASP A 87 -15.63 2.93 10.54
CA ASP A 87 -16.13 1.58 10.84
C ASP A 87 -15.60 0.56 9.81
N VAL A 88 -15.53 0.95 8.53
CA VAL A 88 -14.89 0.13 7.49
C VAL A 88 -13.40 -0.07 7.80
N LEU A 89 -12.69 1.00 8.18
CA LEU A 89 -11.27 0.93 8.55
C LEU A 89 -11.06 -0.01 9.75
N ARG A 90 -11.94 0.09 10.76
CA ARG A 90 -11.95 -0.83 11.91
C ARG A 90 -12.15 -2.29 11.50
N ALA A 91 -13.09 -2.58 10.60
CA ALA A 91 -13.26 -3.92 10.07
C ALA A 91 -11.97 -4.46 9.37
N THR A 92 -11.20 -3.59 8.71
CA THR A 92 -9.89 -3.99 8.16
C THR A 92 -8.84 -4.30 9.23
N VAL A 93 -8.90 -3.60 10.37
CA VAL A 93 -8.07 -3.87 11.55
C VAL A 93 -8.44 -5.21 12.17
N GLU A 94 -9.74 -5.49 12.34
CA GLU A 94 -10.24 -6.78 12.84
C GLU A 94 -9.81 -7.93 11.93
N ARG A 95 -9.98 -7.78 10.62
CA ARG A 95 -9.50 -8.78 9.65
C ARG A 95 -8.00 -9.02 9.77
N THR A 96 -7.21 -7.96 9.94
CA THR A 96 -5.75 -8.08 10.13
C THR A 96 -5.43 -8.85 11.42
N ARG A 97 -6.20 -8.65 12.48
CA ARG A 97 -6.07 -9.41 13.74
C ARG A 97 -6.35 -10.89 13.53
N GLU A 98 -7.40 -11.23 12.80
CA GLU A 98 -7.80 -12.62 12.53
C GLU A 98 -6.76 -13.41 11.73
N ILE A 99 -6.09 -12.75 10.78
CA ILE A 99 -5.05 -13.39 9.95
C ILE A 99 -3.63 -13.25 10.53
N GLY A 100 -3.47 -12.51 11.63
CA GLY A 100 -2.20 -12.33 12.30
C GLY A 100 -1.62 -13.68 12.75
N THR A 101 -0.31 -13.83 12.66
CA THR A 101 0.41 -15.05 13.04
C THR A 101 0.94 -15.00 14.48
N SER A 102 0.77 -13.87 15.17
CA SER A 102 1.26 -13.66 16.53
C SER A 102 0.29 -12.87 17.42
N GLU A 103 0.12 -13.35 18.64
CA GLU A 103 -0.61 -12.67 19.72
C GLU A 103 0.30 -11.80 20.62
N ARG A 104 1.61 -11.74 20.31
CA ARG A 104 2.59 -11.15 21.23
C ARG A 104 2.42 -9.65 21.44
N LEU A 105 1.87 -8.98 20.44
CA LEU A 105 1.57 -7.55 20.42
C LEU A 105 0.06 -7.32 20.23
N ALA A 106 -0.79 -8.18 20.82
CA ALA A 106 -2.24 -8.08 20.68
C ALA A 106 -2.79 -6.71 21.12
N ASP A 107 -2.19 -6.09 22.14
CA ASP A 107 -2.57 -4.76 22.64
C ASP A 107 -2.38 -3.66 21.58
N HIS A 108 -1.56 -3.87 20.54
CA HIS A 108 -1.43 -2.92 19.44
C HIS A 108 -2.72 -2.76 18.65
N TYR A 109 -3.51 -3.82 18.51
CA TYR A 109 -4.80 -3.72 17.83
C TYR A 109 -5.73 -2.78 18.60
N ASP A 110 -5.80 -2.92 19.91
CA ASP A 110 -6.64 -2.09 20.77
C ASP A 110 -6.18 -0.62 20.75
N ALA A 111 -4.87 -0.37 20.80
CA ALA A 111 -4.32 0.98 20.64
C ALA A 111 -4.63 1.61 19.27
N VAL A 112 -4.58 0.82 18.19
CA VAL A 112 -4.96 1.28 16.85
C VAL A 112 -6.48 1.54 16.76
N PHE A 113 -7.32 0.71 17.39
CA PHE A 113 -8.76 0.98 17.49
C PHE A 113 -9.03 2.32 18.17
N ASP A 114 -8.40 2.57 19.32
CA ASP A 114 -8.55 3.81 20.05
C ASP A 114 -8.10 5.02 19.22
N CYS A 115 -7.01 4.89 18.46
CA CYS A 115 -6.55 5.93 17.54
C CYS A 115 -7.58 6.24 16.43
N VAL A 116 -8.17 5.20 15.82
CA VAL A 116 -9.20 5.36 14.78
C VAL A 116 -10.46 6.02 15.36
N GLU A 117 -10.89 5.62 16.56
CA GLU A 117 -12.05 6.23 17.22
C GLU A 117 -11.79 7.68 17.64
N ALA A 118 -10.62 7.99 18.19
CA ALA A 118 -10.24 9.36 18.54
C ALA A 118 -10.21 10.29 17.31
N ASN A 119 -9.97 9.73 16.12
CA ASN A 119 -9.94 10.45 14.85
C ASN A 119 -11.23 10.28 14.02
N ARG A 120 -12.33 9.77 14.59
CA ARG A 120 -13.57 9.49 13.86
C ARG A 120 -14.08 10.68 13.05
N ASP A 121 -14.09 11.88 13.61
CA ASP A 121 -14.58 13.09 12.92
C ASP A 121 -13.70 13.43 11.72
N ARG A 122 -12.37 13.40 11.90
CA ARG A 122 -11.36 13.63 10.85
C ARG A 122 -11.51 12.64 9.71
N LEU A 123 -11.77 11.38 10.03
CA LEU A 123 -11.93 10.29 9.07
C LEU A 123 -13.29 10.31 8.36
N SER A 124 -14.35 10.79 9.01
CA SER A 124 -15.71 10.79 8.45
C SER A 124 -15.87 11.66 7.20
N GLY A 125 -15.00 12.65 7.00
CA GLY A 125 -14.98 13.51 5.82
C GLY A 125 -14.22 12.93 4.61
N ALA A 126 -13.72 11.69 4.70
CA ALA A 126 -12.93 11.11 3.62
C ALA A 126 -13.75 10.84 2.34
N PRO A 127 -13.20 11.06 1.14
CA PRO A 127 -13.87 10.67 -0.09
C PRO A 127 -14.00 9.14 -0.18
N ALA A 128 -15.07 8.66 -0.82
CA ALA A 128 -15.30 7.24 -1.06
C ALA A 128 -14.80 6.85 -2.47
N ALA A 129 -13.78 6.03 -2.52
CA ALA A 129 -13.15 5.54 -3.74
C ALA A 129 -12.98 4.02 -3.70
N LEU A 130 -12.94 3.36 -4.85
CA LEU A 130 -12.46 1.99 -4.90
C LEU A 130 -10.98 1.95 -4.47
N LEU A 131 -10.66 1.06 -3.53
CA LEU A 131 -9.31 0.79 -3.05
C LEU A 131 -8.92 -0.63 -3.45
N HIS A 132 -7.66 -0.83 -3.79
CA HIS A 132 -7.10 -2.15 -4.00
C HIS A 132 -7.02 -2.93 -2.69
N GLY A 133 -6.61 -2.25 -1.62
CA GLY A 133 -6.54 -2.84 -0.28
C GLY A 133 -5.21 -3.53 0.03
N ASP A 134 -4.50 -4.04 -0.99
CA ASP A 134 -3.18 -4.70 -0.84
C ASP A 134 -2.18 -4.42 -1.98
N VAL A 135 -1.49 -3.28 -1.93
CA VAL A 135 -0.62 -2.79 -3.02
C VAL A 135 0.82 -3.28 -2.82
N ALA A 136 1.01 -4.59 -2.67
CA ALA A 136 2.31 -5.22 -2.51
C ALA A 136 2.95 -5.58 -3.86
N ARG A 137 4.30 -5.64 -3.93
CA ARG A 137 5.01 -5.94 -5.20
C ARG A 137 4.54 -7.23 -5.91
N PRO A 138 4.26 -8.36 -5.22
CA PRO A 138 3.80 -9.57 -5.89
C PRO A 138 2.42 -9.42 -6.55
N ASN A 139 1.63 -8.45 -6.09
CA ASN A 139 0.28 -8.20 -6.59
C ASN A 139 0.26 -7.22 -7.77
N LEU A 140 1.42 -6.79 -8.27
CA LEU A 140 1.54 -5.80 -9.32
C LEU A 140 2.35 -6.35 -10.50
N PHE A 141 1.81 -6.21 -11.72
CA PHE A 141 2.46 -6.65 -12.94
C PHE A 141 2.79 -5.47 -13.86
N VAL A 142 4.02 -5.45 -14.38
CA VAL A 142 4.53 -4.46 -15.31
C VAL A 142 4.33 -4.97 -16.73
N VAL A 143 3.52 -4.25 -17.50
CA VAL A 143 3.42 -4.45 -18.95
C VAL A 143 4.47 -3.59 -19.62
N ASP A 144 5.34 -4.22 -20.43
CA ASP A 144 6.39 -3.53 -21.18
C ASP A 144 5.79 -2.75 -22.37
N GLY A 145 6.37 -1.57 -22.66
CA GLY A 145 5.93 -0.64 -23.70
C GLY A 145 5.50 0.71 -23.16
N GLU A 146 5.56 1.75 -23.99
CA GLU A 146 4.99 3.06 -23.60
C GLU A 146 3.46 2.92 -23.50
N PRO A 147 2.86 3.26 -22.34
CA PRO A 147 1.41 3.32 -22.26
C PRO A 147 0.94 4.36 -23.28
N ALA A 148 -0.03 4.00 -24.12
CA ALA A 148 -0.61 4.97 -25.04
C ALA A 148 -1.11 6.16 -24.21
N VAL A 149 -0.78 7.38 -24.65
CA VAL A 149 -1.14 8.61 -23.93
C VAL A 149 -2.66 8.60 -23.67
N GLY A 150 -3.04 8.56 -22.39
CA GLY A 150 -4.44 8.56 -21.96
C GLY A 150 -5.11 7.18 -21.76
N THR A 151 -4.41 6.06 -21.99
CA THR A 151 -4.96 4.74 -21.66
C THR A 151 -4.53 4.30 -20.26
N ALA A 152 -5.52 4.11 -19.39
CA ALA A 152 -5.35 3.31 -18.20
C ALA A 152 -5.21 1.82 -18.56
N PRO A 153 -4.44 1.03 -17.79
CA PRO A 153 -3.52 1.46 -16.73
C PRO A 153 -2.19 1.98 -17.31
N ALA A 154 -1.39 2.66 -16.49
CA ALA A 154 -0.04 3.17 -16.84
C ALA A 154 1.01 2.04 -16.99
N GLY A 155 0.59 0.91 -17.57
CA GLY A 155 1.34 -0.33 -17.69
C GLY A 155 1.55 -1.06 -16.37
N ILE A 156 0.80 -0.76 -15.30
CA ILE A 156 0.78 -1.59 -14.07
C ILE A 156 -0.58 -2.27 -13.97
N VAL A 157 -0.60 -3.60 -13.82
CA VAL A 157 -1.80 -4.40 -13.67
C VAL A 157 -1.84 -4.98 -12.26
N PRO A 158 -2.72 -4.48 -11.39
CA PRO A 158 -2.92 -5.05 -10.07
C PRO A 158 -3.79 -6.31 -10.12
N ILE A 159 -3.41 -7.30 -9.32
CA ILE A 159 -4.15 -8.53 -9.04
C ILE A 159 -4.41 -8.63 -7.54
N ASP A 160 -5.13 -9.67 -7.12
CA ASP A 160 -5.40 -9.93 -5.70
C ASP A 160 -6.28 -8.86 -5.04
N TRP A 161 -7.51 -8.76 -5.57
CA TRP A 161 -8.53 -7.80 -5.14
C TRP A 161 -9.34 -8.28 -3.92
N GLU A 162 -8.88 -9.29 -3.18
CA GLU A 162 -9.66 -9.87 -2.07
C GLU A 162 -9.82 -8.91 -0.89
N LEU A 163 -8.90 -7.96 -0.74
CA LEU A 163 -8.95 -6.90 0.27
C LEU A 163 -9.55 -5.59 -0.27
N ALA A 164 -10.09 -5.61 -1.48
CA ALA A 164 -10.70 -4.43 -2.10
C ALA A 164 -11.93 -3.97 -1.32
N HIS A 165 -12.05 -2.65 -1.17
CA HIS A 165 -13.16 -2.03 -0.45
C HIS A 165 -13.34 -0.59 -0.95
N VAL A 166 -14.45 0.04 -0.56
CA VAL A 166 -14.69 1.45 -0.85
C VAL A 166 -14.35 2.27 0.38
N GLY A 167 -13.33 3.13 0.27
CA GLY A 167 -12.74 3.83 1.40
C GLY A 167 -11.98 5.08 1.00
N ASP A 168 -11.15 5.59 1.92
CA ASP A 168 -10.32 6.77 1.65
C ASP A 168 -9.12 6.43 0.73
N PRO A 169 -9.00 7.04 -0.46
CA PRO A 169 -7.83 6.89 -1.33
C PRO A 169 -6.49 7.27 -0.68
N ALA A 170 -6.49 8.11 0.36
CA ALA A 170 -5.27 8.38 1.12
C ALA A 170 -4.75 7.14 1.88
N ARG A 171 -5.63 6.27 2.36
CA ARG A 171 -5.25 5.04 3.07
C ARG A 171 -4.50 4.08 2.16
N ASP A 172 -4.98 3.87 0.92
CA ASP A 172 -4.28 2.97 -0.02
C ASP A 172 -2.94 3.53 -0.44
N LEU A 173 -2.83 4.85 -0.61
CA LEU A 173 -1.56 5.47 -1.00
C LEU A 173 -0.50 5.37 0.11
N VAL A 174 -0.89 5.58 1.38
CA VAL A 174 -0.01 5.34 2.54
C VAL A 174 0.36 3.87 2.66
N ARG A 175 -0.59 2.96 2.42
CA ARG A 175 -0.30 1.53 2.40
C ARG A 175 0.69 1.15 1.30
N ALA A 176 0.51 1.67 0.10
CA ALA A 176 1.40 1.41 -1.04
C ALA A 176 2.82 1.89 -0.75
N GLU A 177 2.99 3.11 -0.25
CA GLU A 177 4.30 3.60 0.19
C GLU A 177 4.94 2.65 1.21
N ASP A 178 4.18 2.24 2.24
CA ASP A 178 4.70 1.36 3.28
C ASP A 178 5.10 -0.03 2.76
N GLN A 179 4.24 -0.69 1.99
CA GLN A 179 4.49 -2.04 1.48
C GLN A 179 5.57 -2.07 0.38
N LEU A 180 5.66 -1.01 -0.41
CA LEU A 180 6.64 -0.94 -1.49
C LEU A 180 7.99 -0.43 -0.99
N LEU A 181 8.06 0.46 -0.01
CA LEU A 181 9.30 1.20 0.24
C LEU A 181 9.94 0.91 1.59
N ASN A 182 9.15 0.51 2.60
CA ASN A 182 9.63 0.44 3.97
C ASN A 182 10.03 -0.98 4.37
N GLY A 183 11.01 -1.05 5.27
CA GLY A 183 11.32 -2.26 6.01
C GLY A 183 10.53 -2.33 7.32
N PHE A 184 11.03 -3.14 8.24
CA PHE A 184 10.42 -3.31 9.56
C PHE A 184 10.37 -1.99 10.34
N ASP A 185 11.48 -1.28 10.46
CA ASP A 185 11.59 0.02 11.14
C ASP A 185 12.43 1.03 10.33
N SER A 186 12.66 0.74 9.05
CA SER A 186 13.35 1.61 8.13
C SER A 186 12.39 2.17 7.09
N ARG A 187 12.62 3.43 6.70
CA ARG A 187 11.95 4.03 5.54
C ARG A 187 12.81 3.86 4.30
N GLY A 188 12.16 3.64 3.17
CA GLY A 188 12.83 3.66 1.87
C GLY A 188 13.37 5.06 1.51
N PRO A 189 14.18 5.17 0.45
CA PRO A 189 14.65 6.45 -0.07
C PRO A 189 13.51 7.43 -0.35
N GLU A 190 13.64 8.69 0.09
CA GLU A 190 12.60 9.72 -0.08
C GLU A 190 12.19 9.91 -1.54
N ARG A 191 13.17 9.87 -2.47
CA ARG A 191 12.94 9.95 -3.92
C ARG A 191 11.94 8.92 -4.45
N TYR A 192 11.83 7.76 -3.81
CA TYR A 192 10.87 6.73 -4.19
C TYR A 192 9.45 7.10 -3.77
N ALA A 193 9.28 7.59 -2.55
CA ALA A 193 7.98 8.08 -2.09
C ALA A 193 7.53 9.28 -2.94
N GLU A 194 8.45 10.20 -3.26
CA GLU A 194 8.19 11.31 -4.18
C GLU A 194 7.77 10.82 -5.56
N ALA A 195 8.48 9.85 -6.14
CA ALA A 195 8.13 9.28 -7.44
C ALA A 195 6.73 8.64 -7.44
N LEU A 196 6.38 7.87 -6.40
CA LEU A 196 5.04 7.30 -6.23
C LEU A 196 3.97 8.40 -6.20
N TYR A 197 4.19 9.44 -5.39
CA TYR A 197 3.24 10.53 -5.24
C TYR A 197 3.13 11.41 -6.49
N ASP A 198 4.23 11.67 -7.18
CA ASP A 198 4.21 12.42 -8.43
C ASP A 198 3.40 11.69 -9.49
N GLY A 199 3.58 10.38 -9.64
CA GLY A 199 2.76 9.57 -10.53
C GLY A 199 1.26 9.69 -10.22
N TYR A 200 0.92 9.71 -8.93
CA TYR A 200 -0.47 9.95 -8.50
C TYR A 200 -0.94 11.35 -8.88
N ARG A 201 -0.16 12.39 -8.58
CA ARG A 201 -0.48 13.81 -8.88
C ARG A 201 -0.62 14.06 -10.37
N ASP A 202 0.29 13.55 -11.18
CA ASP A 202 0.29 13.71 -12.64
C ASP A 202 -1.02 13.17 -13.25
N ARG A 203 -1.56 12.09 -12.67
CA ARG A 203 -2.81 11.48 -13.13
C ARG A 203 -4.07 12.12 -12.54
N ALA A 204 -4.07 12.48 -11.26
CA ALA A 204 -5.24 12.94 -10.52
C ALA A 204 -5.33 14.47 -10.35
N GLY A 205 -4.30 15.23 -10.74
CA GLY A 205 -4.19 16.67 -10.52
C GLY A 205 -3.78 17.06 -9.09
N GLY A 206 -3.54 16.09 -8.21
CA GLY A 206 -3.16 16.32 -6.82
C GLY A 206 -3.17 15.02 -6.00
N LEU A 207 -2.69 15.09 -4.76
CA LEU A 207 -2.91 14.02 -3.79
C LEU A 207 -4.38 14.00 -3.32
N PRO A 208 -4.85 12.89 -2.73
CA PRO A 208 -6.20 12.83 -2.20
C PRO A 208 -6.55 14.03 -1.29
N PRO A 209 -7.76 14.61 -1.38
CA PRO A 209 -8.17 15.68 -0.49
C PRO A 209 -8.03 15.28 0.97
N GLY A 210 -7.33 16.07 1.80
CA GLY A 210 -7.06 15.73 3.20
C GLY A 210 -6.01 14.64 3.42
N PHE A 211 -5.19 14.31 2.41
CA PHE A 211 -4.11 13.32 2.51
C PHE A 211 -3.14 13.62 3.67
N ALA A 212 -2.55 14.82 3.68
CA ALA A 212 -1.59 15.22 4.71
C ALA A 212 -2.23 15.23 6.09
N GLU A 213 -3.52 15.57 6.16
CA GLU A 213 -4.29 15.51 7.38
C GLU A 213 -4.44 14.06 7.83
N ARG A 214 -4.99 13.11 7.04
CA ARG A 214 -5.29 11.77 7.55
C ARG A 214 -4.13 10.77 7.53
N ARG A 215 -3.02 11.10 6.87
CA ARG A 215 -1.82 10.23 6.74
C ARG A 215 -1.31 9.68 8.09
N PRO A 216 -1.15 10.47 9.17
CA PRO A 216 -0.65 9.95 10.44
C PRO A 216 -1.51 8.81 11.02
N VAL A 217 -2.84 8.89 10.90
CA VAL A 217 -3.75 7.83 11.37
C VAL A 217 -3.54 6.55 10.56
N TYR A 218 -3.34 6.66 9.24
CA TYR A 218 -3.06 5.50 8.41
C TYR A 218 -1.68 4.91 8.66
N GLU A 219 -0.68 5.74 8.98
CA GLU A 219 0.65 5.27 9.40
C GLU A 219 0.56 4.47 10.72
N VAL A 220 -0.28 4.87 11.67
CA VAL A 220 -0.59 4.08 12.87
C VAL A 220 -1.20 2.72 12.48
N VAL A 221 -2.22 2.69 11.62
CA VAL A 221 -2.83 1.43 11.15
C VAL A 221 -1.80 0.52 10.46
N ARG A 222 -0.82 1.08 9.73
CA ARG A 222 0.25 0.32 9.08
C ARG A 222 1.19 -0.39 10.04
N MET A 223 1.21 -0.06 11.34
CA MET A 223 1.98 -0.83 12.31
C MET A 223 1.50 -2.27 12.46
N LEU A 224 0.22 -2.55 12.21
CA LEU A 224 -0.34 -3.89 12.40
C LEU A 224 0.26 -4.95 11.45
N GLY A 225 0.74 -4.53 10.28
CA GLY A 225 1.49 -5.42 9.37
C GLY A 225 2.85 -5.87 9.94
N ARG A 226 3.39 -5.15 10.93
CA ARG A 226 4.61 -5.53 11.66
C ARG A 226 4.26 -6.32 12.89
N SER A 227 3.33 -5.81 13.69
CA SER A 227 2.98 -6.38 14.99
C SER A 227 2.23 -7.70 14.89
N GLY A 228 1.26 -7.80 13.98
CA GLY A 228 0.47 -9.01 13.76
C GLY A 228 1.24 -10.17 13.15
N PHE A 229 2.39 -9.89 12.52
CA PHE A 229 3.21 -10.86 11.78
C PHE A 229 4.66 -10.88 12.27
N ILE A 230 4.89 -10.50 13.53
CA ILE A 230 6.23 -10.30 14.10
C ILE A 230 7.12 -11.55 14.01
N ASP A 231 6.55 -12.74 14.05
CA ASP A 231 7.22 -14.03 13.87
C ASP A 231 7.74 -14.26 12.43
N GLN A 232 7.04 -13.73 11.43
CA GLN A 232 7.52 -13.73 10.05
C GLN A 232 8.73 -12.79 9.91
N TRP A 233 8.71 -11.65 10.60
CA TRP A 233 9.84 -10.71 10.65
C TRP A 233 11.07 -11.28 11.35
N VAL A 234 10.90 -12.07 12.41
CA VAL A 234 12.01 -12.82 13.06
C VAL A 234 12.73 -13.70 12.04
N THR A 235 11.95 -14.42 11.23
CA THR A 235 12.50 -15.31 10.20
C THR A 235 13.18 -14.53 9.08
N HIS A 236 12.58 -13.42 8.65
CA HIS A 236 13.09 -12.61 7.55
C HIS A 236 14.36 -11.83 7.91
N LEU A 237 14.43 -11.28 9.12
CA LEU A 237 15.55 -10.45 9.59
C LEU A 237 16.64 -11.25 10.30
N GLU A 238 16.35 -12.51 10.66
CA GLU A 238 17.22 -13.35 11.50
C GLU A 238 17.55 -12.68 12.86
N GLU A 239 16.62 -11.89 13.38
CA GLU A 239 16.76 -11.12 14.62
C GLU A 239 15.95 -11.73 15.79
N PRO A 240 16.38 -11.55 17.05
CA PRO A 240 15.62 -12.04 18.21
C PRO A 240 14.24 -11.37 18.32
N LEU A 241 13.20 -12.18 18.61
CA LEU A 241 11.82 -11.71 18.77
C LEU A 241 11.69 -10.53 19.75
N GLU A 242 12.32 -10.61 20.91
CA GLU A 242 12.20 -9.56 21.94
C GLU A 242 12.74 -8.20 21.46
N SER A 243 13.81 -8.20 20.64
CA SER A 243 14.33 -6.98 20.01
C SER A 243 13.31 -6.34 19.06
N LEU A 244 12.67 -7.18 18.24
CA LEU A 244 11.64 -6.71 17.30
C LEU A 244 10.38 -6.22 18.01
N VAL A 245 10.00 -6.85 19.12
CA VAL A 245 8.89 -6.42 19.99
C VAL A 245 9.16 -5.03 20.56
N GLU A 246 10.33 -4.80 21.17
CA GLU A 246 10.70 -3.49 21.73
C GLU A 246 10.69 -2.38 20.68
N ARG A 247 11.22 -2.66 19.47
CA ARG A 247 11.21 -1.72 18.34
C ARG A 247 9.80 -1.44 17.84
N ALA A 248 8.95 -2.46 17.72
CA ALA A 248 7.57 -2.30 17.29
C ALA A 248 6.75 -1.46 18.31
N ASP A 249 6.94 -1.70 19.60
CA ASP A 249 6.34 -0.92 20.68
C ASP A 249 6.74 0.57 20.59
N ALA A 250 8.03 0.83 20.42
CA ALA A 250 8.56 2.19 20.33
C ALA A 250 8.03 2.92 19.09
N GLU A 251 8.01 2.23 17.94
CA GLU A 251 7.50 2.79 16.69
C GLU A 251 5.99 3.07 16.76
N LEU A 252 5.18 2.18 17.34
CA LEU A 252 3.75 2.44 17.51
C LEU A 252 3.52 3.67 18.40
N ARG A 253 4.22 3.78 19.54
CA ARG A 253 4.11 4.95 20.41
C ARG A 253 4.45 6.25 19.68
N ALA A 254 5.56 6.26 18.92
CA ALA A 254 5.96 7.44 18.15
C ALA A 254 4.92 7.85 17.10
N ARG A 255 4.26 6.87 16.43
CA ARG A 255 3.19 7.16 15.47
C ARG A 255 1.91 7.65 16.14
N LEU A 256 1.55 7.09 17.30
CA LEU A 256 0.39 7.54 18.07
C LEU A 256 0.56 8.99 18.54
N ASP A 257 1.76 9.38 18.97
CA ASP A 257 2.06 10.77 19.37
C ASP A 257 1.95 11.77 18.21
N ALA A 258 2.09 11.29 16.97
CA ALA A 258 2.02 12.11 15.75
C ALA A 258 0.62 12.13 15.09
N ALA A 259 -0.31 11.27 15.54
CA ALA A 259 -1.61 11.05 14.91
C ALA A 259 -2.71 11.97 15.45
#